data_AF-A0A511CZ68-F1
#
_entry.id   AF-A0A511CZ68-F1
#
_cell.length_a   1.000
_cell.length_b   1.000
_cell.length_c   1.000
_cell.angle_alpha   90.00
_cell.angle_beta   90.00
_cell.angle_gamma   90.00
#
_symmetry.space_group_name_H-M   'P 1'
#
loop_
_entity.id
_entity.type
_entity.pdbx_description
1 polymer ?
#
loop_
_entity_poly.entity_id
_entity_poly.type
_entity_poly.pdbx_seq_one_letter_code
_entity_poly.pdbx_strand_id
1 'polypeptide(L)'
;MRVVAVDGVLIPDPRRRRPGRGAWLHPDLECLGRAERRSAFSRALRVPGPLDVSEVRSHLQSKGSRETPVSVRHEGKVDPS
;
A
#
# COMPACT_ATOMS: atom_id res chain seq x y z
N MET A 1 0.82 -1.92 -6.85
CA MET A 1 0.95 -3.21 -6.14
C MET A 1 -0.34 -3.52 -5.40
N ARG A 2 -0.84 -4.76 -5.46
CA ARG A 2 -1.98 -5.20 -4.64
C ARG A 2 -1.47 -5.74 -3.31
N VAL A 3 -2.14 -5.38 -2.23
CA VAL A 3 -1.91 -5.92 -0.87
C VAL A 3 -3.22 -6.48 -0.34
N VAL A 4 -3.15 -7.51 0.50
CA VAL A 4 -4.32 -8.15 1.12
C VAL A 4 -4.09 -8.28 2.62
N ALA A 5 -5.16 -8.24 3.41
CA ALA A 5 -5.06 -8.54 4.85
C ALA A 5 -5.32 -10.03 5.08
N VAL A 6 -4.44 -10.67 5.83
CA VAL A 6 -4.57 -12.07 6.28
C VAL A 6 -4.28 -12.08 7.76
N ASP A 7 -5.26 -12.45 8.59
CA ASP A 7 -5.14 -12.52 10.05
C ASP A 7 -4.58 -11.25 10.71
N GLY A 8 -4.95 -10.07 10.20
CA GLY A 8 -4.47 -8.78 10.71
C GLY A 8 -3.11 -8.34 10.15
N VAL A 9 -2.49 -9.14 9.27
CA VAL A 9 -1.22 -8.83 8.62
C VAL A 9 -1.44 -8.43 7.17
N LEU A 10 -0.81 -7.33 6.75
CA LEU A 10 -0.83 -6.86 5.39
C LEU A 10 0.21 -7.65 4.57
N ILE A 11 -0.26 -8.43 3.59
CA ILE A 11 0.58 -9.27 2.74
C ILE A 11 0.62 -8.69 1.31
N PRO A 12 1.81 -8.50 0.71
CA PRO A 12 1.91 -8.13 -0.69
C PRO A 12 1.46 -9.28 -1.61
N ASP A 13 0.52 -8.99 -2.51
CA ASP A 13 0.00 -9.93 -3.53
C ASP A 13 0.19 -9.35 -4.94
N PRO A 14 1.43 -9.17 -5.42
CA PRO A 14 1.70 -8.63 -6.75
C PRO A 14 1.13 -9.52 -7.88
N ARG A 15 0.98 -10.83 -7.62
CA ARG A 15 0.49 -11.81 -8.61
C ARG A 15 -1.04 -11.98 -8.58
N ARG A 16 -1.76 -11.24 -7.74
CA ARG A 16 -3.23 -11.32 -7.58
C ARG A 16 -3.75 -12.74 -7.34
N ARG A 17 -2.99 -13.57 -6.62
CA ARG A 17 -3.32 -15.00 -6.42
C ARG A 17 -4.13 -15.26 -5.17
N ARG A 18 -4.25 -14.28 -4.26
CA ARG A 18 -5.00 -14.48 -3.01
C ARG A 18 -6.48 -14.12 -3.20
N PRO A 19 -7.41 -15.03 -2.83
CA PRO A 19 -8.84 -14.75 -2.84
C PRO A 19 -9.19 -13.70 -1.77
N GLY A 20 -10.22 -12.90 -2.03
CA GLY A 20 -10.69 -11.87 -1.09
C GLY A 20 -10.44 -10.43 -1.54
N ARG A 21 -10.73 -9.48 -0.64
CA ARG A 21 -10.58 -8.04 -0.88
C ARG A 21 -9.10 -7.67 -0.82
N GLY A 22 -8.65 -6.90 -1.81
CA GLY A 22 -7.30 -6.36 -1.84
C GLY A 22 -7.32 -4.84 -1.98
N ALA A 23 -6.29 -4.18 -1.46
CA ALA A 23 -6.05 -2.76 -1.60
C ALA A 23 -4.92 -2.51 -2.60
N TRP A 24 -4.97 -1.36 -3.26
CA TRP A 24 -3.93 -0.94 -4.19
C TRP A 24 -3.02 0.09 -3.53
N LEU A 25 -1.72 -0.15 -3.64
CA LEU A 25 -0.67 0.71 -3.13
C LEU A 25 0.41 0.89 -4.20
N HIS A 26 1.01 2.08 -4.28
CA HIS A 26 2.23 2.25 -5.06
C HIS A 26 3.40 1.49 -4.39
N PRO A 27 4.36 0.94 -5.16
CA PRO A 27 5.50 0.22 -4.60
C PRO A 27 6.52 1.21 -4.00
N ASP A 28 6.09 1.99 -3.02
CA ASP A 28 6.83 3.10 -2.44
C ASP A 28 6.59 3.18 -0.92
N LEU A 29 7.65 3.42 -0.15
CA LEU A 29 7.61 3.44 1.31
C LEU A 29 6.84 4.66 1.86
N GLU A 30 6.89 5.82 1.18
CA GLU A 30 6.15 7.02 1.57
C GLU A 30 4.64 6.81 1.38
N CYS A 31 4.25 6.10 0.31
CA CYS A 31 2.87 5.68 0.10
C CYS A 31 2.40 4.71 1.19
N LEU A 32 3.23 3.76 1.60
CA LEU A 32 2.92 2.84 2.70
C LEU A 32 2.69 3.59 4.01
N GLY A 33 3.61 4.46 4.41
CA GLY A 33 3.51 5.22 5.66
C GLY A 33 2.32 6.19 5.69
N ARG A 34 1.98 6.82 4.55
CA ARG A 34 0.76 7.65 4.45
C ARG A 34 -0.52 6.81 4.60
N ALA A 35 -0.55 5.64 3.98
CA ALA A 35 -1.71 4.76 4.03
C ALA A 35 -1.90 4.12 5.41
N GLU A 36 -0.80 3.77 6.09
CA GLU A 36 -0.79 3.30 7.48
C GLU A 36 -1.30 4.38 8.43
N ARG A 37 -0.72 5.59 8.37
CA ARG A 37 -1.12 6.71 9.26
C ARG A 37 -2.58 7.11 9.11
N ARG A 38 -3.17 6.91 7.92
CA ARG A 38 -4.59 7.22 7.63
C ARG A 38 -5.52 6.02 7.82
N SER A 39 -5.01 4.86 8.24
CA SER A 39 -5.75 3.58 8.29
C SER A 39 -6.48 3.27 6.97
N ALA A 40 -5.87 3.64 5.85
CA ALA A 40 -6.46 3.46 4.52
C ALA A 40 -6.64 1.98 4.18
N PHE A 41 -5.71 1.12 4.61
CA PHE A 41 -5.79 -0.32 4.42
C PHE A 41 -6.92 -0.94 5.23
N SER A 42 -7.04 -0.61 6.53
CA SER A 42 -8.12 -1.10 7.37
C SER A 42 -9.49 -0.71 6.81
N ARG A 43 -9.63 0.52 6.27
CA ARG A 43 -10.84 0.97 5.56
C ARG A 43 -11.10 0.21 4.26
N ALA A 44 -10.09 0.08 3.40
CA ALA A 44 -10.22 -0.56 2.08
C ALA A 44 -10.49 -2.07 2.19
N LEU A 45 -9.87 -2.73 3.17
CA LEU A 45 -9.94 -4.16 3.42
C LEU A 45 -11.07 -4.53 4.41
N ARG A 46 -11.72 -3.54 5.03
CA ARG A 46 -12.77 -3.69 6.05
C ARG A 46 -12.34 -4.58 7.22
N VAL A 47 -11.12 -4.35 7.71
CA VAL A 47 -10.56 -5.08 8.85
C VAL A 47 -10.57 -4.16 10.06
N PRO A 48 -11.06 -4.62 11.22
CA PRO A 48 -10.99 -3.85 12.44
C PRO A 48 -9.54 -3.81 12.96
N GLY A 49 -9.10 -2.61 13.34
CA GLY A 49 -7.81 -2.40 14.02
C GLY A 49 -6.63 -2.05 13.11
N PRO A 50 -5.46 -1.81 13.73
CA PRO A 50 -4.21 -1.62 13.02
C PRO A 50 -3.81 -2.92 12.31
N LEU A 51 -3.33 -2.78 11.08
CA LEU A 51 -2.78 -3.91 10.31
C LEU A 51 -1.27 -3.88 10.41
N ASP A 52 -0.66 -5.05 10.58
CA ASP A 52 0.80 -5.15 10.55
C ASP A 52 1.30 -4.99 9.12
N VAL A 53 2.07 -3.94 8.85
CA VAL A 53 2.62 -3.62 7.53
C VAL A 53 4.05 -4.13 7.32
N SER A 54 4.63 -4.83 8.30
CA SER A 54 6.03 -5.29 8.30
C SER A 54 6.38 -6.11 7.06
N GLU A 55 5.49 -7.01 6.64
CA GLU A 55 5.67 -7.85 5.45
C GLU A 55 5.69 -7.02 4.15
N VAL A 56 4.76 -6.06 3.99
CA VAL A 56 4.77 -5.15 2.85
C VAL A 56 6.01 -4.28 2.86
N ARG A 57 6.41 -3.75 4.02
CA ARG A 57 7.62 -2.93 4.18
C ARG A 57 8.87 -3.70 3.79
N SER A 58 9.03 -4.93 4.27
CA SER A 58 10.14 -5.83 3.92
C SER A 58 10.17 -6.11 2.40
N HIS A 59 9.01 -6.36 1.81
CA HIS A 59 8.89 -6.57 0.37
C HIS A 59 9.26 -5.34 -0.46
N LEU A 60 8.84 -4.14 -0.05
CA LEU A 60 9.19 -2.89 -0.73
C LEU A 60 10.69 -2.60 -0.64
N GLN A 61 11.31 -2.83 0.53
CA GLN A 61 12.76 -2.72 0.70
C GLN A 61 13.52 -3.71 -0.18
N SER A 62 13.02 -4.94 -0.31
CA SER A 62 13.62 -5.98 -1.16
C SER A 62 13.41 -5.73 -2.66
N LYS A 63 12.32 -5.04 -3.04
CA LYS A 63 11.99 -4.71 -4.44
C LYS A 63 12.65 -3.45 -4.96
N GLY A 64 13.18 -2.58 -4.09
CA GLY A 64 13.91 -1.36 -4.48
C GLY A 64 15.11 -1.59 -5.40
N SER A 65 15.53 -2.84 -5.63
CA SER A 65 16.65 -3.19 -6.51
C SER A 65 16.25 -3.44 -7.98
N ARG A 66 14.97 -3.56 -8.33
CA ARG A 66 14.53 -3.78 -9.72
C ARG A 66 13.17 -3.14 -9.97
N GLU A 67 13.16 -2.17 -10.89
CA GLU A 67 12.02 -1.49 -11.53
C GLU A 67 11.72 -0.07 -11.02
N THR A 68 11.80 0.86 -11.98
CA THR A 68 11.92 2.31 -11.90
C THR A 68 10.68 3.05 -11.39
N PRO A 69 10.85 4.19 -10.70
CA PRO A 69 9.77 5.09 -10.31
C PRO A 69 9.40 6.00 -11.49
N VAL A 70 8.20 5.85 -12.06
CA VAL A 70 7.51 7.00 -12.67
C VAL A 70 6.53 7.50 -11.64
N SER A 71 7.02 8.42 -10.80
CA SER A 71 6.18 9.32 -10.04
C SER A 71 5.41 10.20 -11.02
N VAL A 72 4.16 9.81 -11.32
CA VAL A 72 3.22 10.74 -11.92
C VAL A 72 2.92 11.80 -10.84
N ARG A 73 3.40 13.00 -11.14
CA ARG A 73 3.32 14.26 -10.41
C ARG A 73 2.06 14.37 -9.54
N HIS A 74 2.24 14.44 -8.22
CA HIS A 74 1.30 15.12 -7.33
C HIS A 74 1.48 16.62 -7.54
N GLU A 75 0.76 17.21 -8.48
CA GLU A 75 0.49 18.65 -8.48
C GLU A 75 -1.01 18.84 -8.64
N GLY A 76 -1.73 18.65 -7.52
CA GLY A 76 -3.05 19.24 -7.36
C GLY A 76 -2.87 20.73 -7.09
N LYS A 77 -2.67 21.51 -8.15
CA LYS A 77 -2.90 22.96 -8.13
C LYS A 77 -4.39 23.15 -7.93
N VAL A 78 -4.77 23.59 -6.73
CA VAL A 78 -6.10 24.15 -6.43
C VAL A 78 -5.89 25.66 -6.30
N ASP A 79 -6.50 26.39 -7.23
CA ASP A 79 -6.41 27.84 -7.37
C ASP A 79 -7.06 28.58 -6.19
N PRO A 80 -6.46 29.64 -5.62
CA PRO A 80 -7.21 30.65 -4.88
C PRO A 80 -7.72 31.70 -5.87
N SER A 81 -9.04 31.85 -5.95
CA SER A 81 -9.68 33.08 -6.46
C SER A 81 -9.73 34.14 -5.35
#